data_AF-Q1PYQ4-F1
#
_entry.id   AF-Q1PYQ4-F1
#
_cell.length_a   1.000
_cell.length_b   1.000
_cell.length_c   1.000
_cell.angle_alpha   90.00
_cell.angle_beta   90.00
_cell.angle_gamma   90.00
#
_symmetry.space_group_name_H-M   'P 1'
#
loop_
_entity.id
_entity.type
_entity.pdbx_description
1 polymer ?
#
loop_
_entity_poly.entity_id
_entity_poly.type
_entity_poly.pdbx_seq_one_letter_code
_entity_poly.pdbx_strand_id
1 'polypeptide(L)'
;MVSVEENDKGINVTLRLVDTETTQILANTDVYDEDKNDKNINWLMYGLALKMKQQFPMTQGEVIHVSGKGFHVNAGANHGLSIGMKLLVFREINVGNFRIKEPLEVIARVVYVQPDTSFVKITTAKDSVDIMKDDMVITK
;
A
#
# COMPACT_ATOMS: atom_id res chain seq x y z
N MET A 1 -12.61 -8.88 4.31
CA MET A 1 -13.80 -9.26 5.10
C MET A 1 -14.87 -8.21 4.90
N VAL A 2 -16.09 -8.61 4.57
CA VAL A 2 -17.25 -7.71 4.42
C VAL A 2 -18.26 -8.07 5.50
N SER A 3 -18.86 -7.06 6.13
CA SER A 3 -19.96 -7.19 7.07
C SER A 3 -21.10 -6.31 6.62
N VAL A 4 -22.32 -6.83 6.64
CA VAL A 4 -23.54 -6.10 6.29
C VAL A 4 -24.45 -6.12 7.50
N GLU A 5 -24.92 -4.95 7.91
CA GLU A 5 -25.86 -4.75 9.01
C GLU A 5 -27.07 -4.00 8.46
N GLU A 6 -28.24 -4.59 8.58
CA GLU A 6 -29.50 -3.98 8.17
C GLU A 6 -30.44 -3.85 9.37
N ASN A 7 -31.05 -2.68 9.55
CA ASN A 7 -32.08 -2.44 10.56
C ASN A 7 -33.19 -1.53 9.99
N ASP A 8 -34.21 -1.22 10.76
CA ASP A 8 -35.34 -0.39 10.31
C ASP A 8 -34.94 1.02 9.81
N LYS A 9 -33.75 1.50 10.17
CA LYS A 9 -33.24 2.83 9.80
C LYS A 9 -32.44 2.82 8.50
N GLY A 10 -31.88 1.69 8.08
CA GLY A 10 -31.04 1.65 6.89
C GLY A 10 -30.18 0.40 6.78
N ILE A 11 -29.21 0.48 5.87
CA ILE A 11 -28.20 -0.54 5.61
C ILE A 11 -26.81 0.05 5.80
N ASN A 12 -25.96 -0.66 6.54
CA ASN A 12 -24.55 -0.37 6.71
C ASN A 12 -23.72 -1.52 6.13
N VAL A 13 -22.69 -1.19 5.35
CA VAL A 13 -21.73 -2.18 4.84
C VAL A 13 -20.33 -1.75 5.21
N THR A 14 -19.65 -2.60 5.97
CA THR A 14 -18.26 -2.40 6.39
C THR A 14 -17.33 -3.35 5.63
N LEU A 15 -16.25 -2.80 5.05
CA LEU A 15 -15.18 -3.53 4.39
C LEU A 15 -13.86 -3.37 5.17
N ARG A 16 -13.25 -4.51 5.48
CA ARG A 16 -11.93 -4.63 6.11
C ARG A 16 -10.97 -5.40 5.21
N LEU A 17 -9.81 -4.82 4.91
CA LEU A 17 -8.68 -5.56 4.34
C LEU A 17 -7.77 -6.00 5.46
N VAL A 18 -7.51 -7.30 5.52
CA VAL A 18 -6.69 -7.93 6.55
C VAL A 18 -5.50 -8.58 5.87
N ASP A 19 -4.31 -8.28 6.35
CA ASP A 19 -3.11 -9.01 5.96
C ASP A 19 -3.17 -10.42 6.59
N THR A 20 -3.26 -11.46 5.75
CA THR A 20 -3.37 -12.84 6.22
C THR A 20 -2.07 -13.38 6.81
N GLU A 21 -0.92 -12.74 6.55
CA GLU A 21 0.37 -13.12 7.13
C GLU A 21 0.53 -12.59 8.56
N THR A 22 0.01 -11.39 8.84
CA THR A 22 0.24 -10.66 10.11
C THR A 22 -1.01 -10.48 10.95
N THR A 23 -2.19 -10.82 10.43
CA THR A 23 -3.52 -10.56 11.00
C THR A 23 -3.85 -9.07 11.22
N GLN A 24 -3.02 -8.16 10.70
CA GLN A 24 -3.24 -6.72 10.83
C GLN A 24 -4.34 -6.23 9.88
N ILE A 25 -5.19 -5.33 10.36
CA ILE A 25 -6.16 -4.62 9.54
C ILE A 25 -5.40 -3.51 8.79
N LEU A 26 -5.27 -3.65 7.48
CA LEU A 26 -4.59 -2.67 6.62
C LEU A 26 -5.51 -1.52 6.22
N ALA A 27 -6.81 -1.77 6.15
CA ALA A 27 -7.83 -0.81 5.76
C ALA A 27 -9.17 -1.16 6.40
N ASN A 28 -9.91 -0.13 6.80
CA ASN A 28 -11.28 -0.23 7.30
C ASN A 28 -12.10 0.93 6.74
N THR A 29 -13.19 0.64 6.06
CA THR A 29 -14.10 1.64 5.49
C THR A 29 -15.53 1.11 5.50
N ASP A 30 -16.48 2.03 5.52
CA ASP A 30 -17.90 1.73 5.55
C ASP A 30 -18.70 2.67 4.63
N VAL A 31 -19.94 2.25 4.36
CA VAL A 31 -20.97 3.01 3.65
C VAL A 31 -22.31 2.75 4.33
N TYR A 32 -23.12 3.80 4.47
CA TYR A 32 -24.44 3.75 5.09
C TYR A 32 -25.44 4.54 4.27
N ASP A 33 -26.66 4.02 4.18
CA ASP A 33 -27.82 4.75 3.65
C ASP A 33 -29.13 4.21 4.26
N GLU A 34 -30.15 5.07 4.31
CA GLU A 34 -31.50 4.70 4.73
C GLU A 34 -32.29 4.03 3.59
N ASP A 35 -31.98 4.37 2.33
CA ASP A 35 -32.61 3.78 1.14
C ASP A 35 -32.01 2.40 0.83
N LYS A 36 -32.83 1.37 1.00
CA LYS A 36 -32.42 -0.03 0.85
C LYS A 36 -32.69 -0.61 -0.53
N ASN A 37 -33.06 0.22 -1.51
CA ASN A 37 -33.34 -0.31 -2.84
C ASN A 37 -32.07 -0.86 -3.53
N ASP A 38 -32.25 -1.81 -4.44
CA ASP A 38 -31.13 -2.48 -5.11
C ASP A 38 -30.21 -1.53 -5.88
N LYS A 39 -30.75 -0.44 -6.44
CA LYS A 39 -29.95 0.56 -7.17
C LYS A 39 -29.02 1.30 -6.20
N ASN A 40 -29.53 1.65 -5.03
CA ASN A 40 -28.76 2.34 -4.01
C ASN A 40 -27.70 1.42 -3.41
N ILE A 41 -28.03 0.15 -3.13
CA ILE A 41 -27.04 -0.83 -2.66
C ILE A 41 -25.88 -0.97 -3.67
N ASN A 42 -26.17 -1.06 -4.96
CA ASN A 42 -25.13 -1.09 -5.99
C ASN A 42 -24.27 0.18 -5.99
N TRP A 43 -24.88 1.35 -5.80
CA TRP A 43 -24.17 2.62 -5.67
C TRP A 43 -23.27 2.66 -4.42
N LEU A 44 -23.77 2.20 -3.27
CA LEU A 44 -22.99 2.07 -2.04
C LEU A 44 -21.80 1.14 -2.22
N MET A 45 -21.96 0.01 -2.93
CA MET A 45 -20.86 -0.92 -3.21
C MET A 45 -19.80 -0.29 -4.11
N TYR A 46 -20.23 0.49 -5.11
CA TYR A 46 -19.31 1.26 -5.95
C TYR A 46 -18.53 2.30 -5.13
N GLY A 47 -19.21 3.06 -4.26
CA GLY A 47 -18.58 4.02 -3.36
C GLY A 47 -17.59 3.36 -2.40
N LEU A 48 -17.94 2.20 -1.84
CA LEU A 48 -17.07 1.42 -0.95
C LEU A 48 -15.81 0.95 -1.68
N ALA A 49 -15.94 0.47 -2.91
CA ALA A 49 -14.81 0.09 -3.75
C ALA A 49 -13.88 1.27 -4.06
N LEU A 50 -14.44 2.46 -4.32
CA LEU A 50 -13.66 3.69 -4.54
C LEU A 50 -12.89 4.11 -3.28
N LYS A 51 -13.56 4.15 -2.11
CA LYS A 51 -12.90 4.44 -0.83
C LYS A 51 -11.75 3.48 -0.57
N MET A 52 -11.96 2.19 -0.84
CA MET A 52 -10.92 1.17 -0.69
C MET A 52 -9.73 1.39 -1.63
N LYS A 53 -9.99 1.70 -2.91
CA LYS A 53 -8.93 1.99 -3.89
C LYS A 53 -8.08 3.20 -3.47
N GLN A 54 -8.69 4.22 -2.86
CA GLN A 54 -7.99 5.42 -2.41
C GLN A 54 -7.04 5.16 -1.23
N GLN A 55 -7.24 4.09 -0.45
CA GLN A 55 -6.36 3.75 0.68
C GLN A 55 -5.03 3.09 0.25
N PHE A 56 -4.89 2.68 -1.01
CA PHE A 56 -3.68 2.07 -1.57
C PHE A 56 -3.24 2.79 -2.85
N PRO A 57 -2.84 4.07 -2.76
CA PRO A 57 -2.33 4.79 -3.91
C PRO A 57 -1.03 4.15 -4.41
N MET A 58 -0.79 4.26 -5.72
CA MET A 58 0.52 3.93 -6.28
C MET A 58 1.51 5.03 -5.87
N THR A 59 2.28 4.78 -4.81
CA THR A 59 3.29 5.71 -4.31
C THR A 59 4.67 5.30 -4.80
N GLN A 60 5.44 6.27 -5.26
CA GLN A 60 6.83 6.12 -5.67
C GLN A 60 7.74 6.90 -4.72
N GLY A 61 8.96 6.40 -4.53
CA GLY A 61 10.00 7.07 -3.77
C GLY A 61 11.38 6.52 -4.11
N GLU A 62 12.38 7.02 -3.41
CA GLU A 62 13.79 6.68 -3.57
C GLU A 62 14.42 6.34 -2.23
N VAL A 63 15.34 5.39 -2.24
CA VAL A 63 16.12 5.01 -1.07
C VAL A 63 17.09 6.14 -0.73
N ILE A 64 16.90 6.77 0.43
CA ILE A 64 17.77 7.86 0.90
C ILE A 64 18.89 7.38 1.82
N HIS A 65 18.69 6.25 2.51
CA HIS A 65 19.66 5.69 3.44
C HIS A 65 19.42 4.20 3.67
N VAL A 66 20.45 3.37 3.63
CA VAL A 66 20.37 1.94 3.92
C VAL A 66 20.88 1.69 5.33
N SER A 67 20.12 0.95 6.15
CA SER A 67 20.45 0.68 7.55
C SER A 67 20.03 -0.72 7.99
N GLY A 68 21.01 -1.53 8.40
CA GLY A 68 20.79 -2.88 8.91
C GLY A 68 20.09 -3.78 7.89
N LYS A 69 18.87 -4.23 8.21
CA LYS A 69 18.02 -5.10 7.36
C LYS A 69 16.92 -4.33 6.63
N GLY A 70 17.10 -3.03 6.43
CA GLY A 70 16.11 -2.16 5.85
C GLY A 70 16.72 -0.88 5.29
N PHE A 71 15.86 0.05 4.91
CA PHE A 71 16.25 1.32 4.33
C PHE A 71 15.18 2.38 4.56
N HIS A 72 15.58 3.64 4.49
CA HIS A 72 14.70 4.79 4.51
C HIS A 72 14.36 5.23 3.10
N VAL A 73 13.12 5.67 2.93
CA VAL A 73 12.58 6.19 1.66
C VAL A 73 12.14 7.63 1.86
N ASN A 74 12.33 8.49 0.86
CA ASN A 74 11.78 9.86 0.79
C ASN A 74 10.27 9.93 0.48
N ALA A 75 9.51 8.94 0.97
CA ALA A 75 8.06 8.92 0.90
C ALA A 75 7.53 8.51 2.27
N GLY A 76 6.43 9.13 2.67
CA GLY A 76 5.81 8.96 3.98
C GLY A 76 4.28 9.07 3.92
N ALA A 77 3.65 9.42 5.04
CA ALA A 77 2.19 9.53 5.14
C ALA A 77 1.60 10.54 4.15
N ASN A 78 2.26 11.69 3.94
CA ASN A 78 1.82 12.71 2.98
C ASN A 78 1.84 12.22 1.53
N HIS A 79 2.60 11.16 1.27
CA HIS A 79 2.76 10.53 -0.03
C HIS A 79 1.87 9.28 -0.18
N GLY A 80 1.11 8.92 0.85
CA GLY A 80 0.21 7.77 0.85
C GLY A 80 0.81 6.46 1.38
N LEU A 81 2.04 6.46 1.92
CA LEU A 81 2.59 5.26 2.56
C LEU A 81 1.98 5.02 3.94
N SER A 82 1.64 3.77 4.23
CA SER A 82 1.12 3.31 5.51
C SER A 82 1.89 2.10 6.01
N ILE A 83 1.90 1.90 7.33
CA ILE A 83 2.51 0.72 7.96
C ILE A 83 1.88 -0.54 7.36
N GLY A 84 2.72 -1.54 7.08
CA GLY A 84 2.31 -2.82 6.53
C GLY A 84 2.30 -2.87 5.00
N MET A 85 2.33 -1.73 4.29
CA MET A 85 2.42 -1.72 2.83
C MET A 85 3.70 -2.41 2.34
N LYS A 86 3.56 -3.16 1.23
CA LYS A 86 4.69 -3.83 0.56
C LYS A 86 5.24 -2.92 -0.53
N LEU A 87 6.56 -2.85 -0.64
CA LEU A 87 7.28 -2.11 -1.67
C LEU A 87 8.09 -3.07 -2.53
N LEU A 88 8.11 -2.78 -3.83
CA LEU A 88 9.03 -3.35 -4.81
C LEU A 88 10.20 -2.38 -4.99
N VAL A 89 11.39 -2.91 -5.21
CA VAL A 89 12.60 -2.10 -5.45
C VAL A 89 13.10 -2.28 -6.88
N PHE A 90 13.53 -1.19 -7.48
CA PHE A 90 14.05 -1.11 -8.83
C PHE A 90 15.36 -0.32 -8.84
N ARG A 91 16.28 -0.72 -9.72
CA ARG A 91 17.51 0.01 -10.00
C ARG A 91 17.48 0.62 -11.39
N GLU A 92 17.84 1.89 -11.48
CA GLU A 92 18.05 2.53 -12.78
C GLU A 92 19.43 2.14 -13.32
N ILE A 93 19.44 1.49 -14.48
CA ILE A 93 20.65 1.10 -15.21
C ILE A 93 20.68 1.77 -16.58
N ASN A 94 21.88 2.13 -17.03
CA ASN A 94 22.09 2.66 -18.38
C ASN A 94 22.44 1.50 -19.32
N VAL A 95 21.63 1.29 -20.35
CA VAL A 95 21.89 0.33 -21.42
C VAL A 95 22.03 1.10 -22.73
N GLY A 96 23.28 1.39 -23.12
CA GLY A 96 23.58 2.32 -24.21
C GLY A 96 23.08 3.72 -23.88
N ASN A 97 22.16 4.25 -24.70
CA ASN A 97 21.54 5.56 -24.51
C ASN A 97 20.20 5.51 -23.75
N PHE A 98 19.81 4.35 -23.24
CA PHE A 98 18.53 4.16 -22.55
C PHE A 98 18.73 4.01 -21.03
N ARG A 99 17.82 4.61 -20.27
CA ARG A 99 17.67 4.40 -18.83
C ARG A 99 16.54 3.41 -18.59
N ILE A 100 16.88 2.26 -18.01
CA ILE A 100 15.96 1.16 -17.75
C ILE A 100 15.84 0.97 -16.24
N LYS A 101 14.63 0.70 -15.76
CA LYS A 101 14.36 0.38 -14.36
C LYS A 101 14.23 -1.13 -14.21
N GLU A 102 15.28 -1.76 -13.72
CA GLU A 102 15.36 -3.21 -13.52
C GLU A 102 14.85 -3.57 -12.12
N PRO A 103 13.92 -4.53 -11.96
CA PRO A 103 13.42 -4.95 -10.65
C PRO A 103 14.49 -5.77 -9.90
N LEU A 104 14.74 -5.43 -8.63
CA LEU A 104 15.77 -6.09 -7.81
C LEU A 104 15.31 -7.41 -7.14
N GLU A 105 14.16 -7.98 -7.53
CA GLU A 105 13.51 -9.15 -6.88
C GLU A 105 13.49 -9.07 -5.33
N VAL A 106 13.35 -7.85 -4.79
CA VAL A 106 13.21 -7.59 -3.35
C VAL A 106 11.80 -7.13 -3.02
N ILE A 107 11.22 -7.76 -1.99
CA ILE A 107 10.01 -7.28 -1.33
C ILE A 107 10.40 -6.71 0.03
N ALA A 108 10.03 -5.46 0.26
CA ALA A 108 10.23 -4.78 1.52
C ALA A 108 8.87 -4.36 2.09
N ARG A 109 8.76 -4.22 3.42
CA ARG A 109 7.53 -3.85 4.12
C ARG A 109 7.76 -2.59 4.94
N VAL A 110 6.85 -1.62 4.80
CA VAL A 110 6.88 -0.39 5.60
C VAL A 110 6.60 -0.74 7.06
N VAL A 111 7.53 -0.41 7.95
CA VAL A 111 7.42 -0.70 9.39
C VAL A 111 7.26 0.55 10.24
N TYR A 112 7.67 1.70 9.72
CA TYR A 112 7.53 2.99 10.40
C TYR A 112 7.32 4.10 9.37
N VAL A 113 6.43 5.05 9.66
CA VAL A 113 6.04 6.14 8.75
C VAL A 113 6.11 7.48 9.47
N GLN A 114 6.77 8.44 8.83
CA GLN A 114 6.77 9.87 9.14
C GLN A 114 6.03 10.62 8.02
N PRO A 115 5.79 11.94 8.13
CA PRO A 115 5.08 12.69 7.08
C PRO A 115 5.70 12.52 5.70
N ASP A 116 7.02 12.66 5.59
CA ASP A 116 7.72 12.68 4.28
C ASP A 116 8.76 11.57 4.13
N THR A 117 8.96 10.73 5.16
CA THR A 117 9.86 9.59 5.09
C THR A 117 9.25 8.35 5.72
N SER A 118 9.81 7.19 5.42
CA SER A 118 9.44 5.94 6.05
C SER A 118 10.66 5.04 6.19
N PHE A 119 10.61 4.13 7.17
CA PHE A 119 11.57 3.04 7.29
C PHE A 119 10.91 1.74 6.85
N VAL A 120 11.62 1.01 6.00
CA VAL A 120 11.14 -0.18 5.30
C VAL A 120 12.10 -1.32 5.60
N LYS A 121 11.55 -2.48 5.98
CA LYS A 121 12.33 -3.68 6.29
C LYS A 121 12.25 -4.67 5.15
N ILE A 122 13.37 -5.24 4.74
CA ILE A 122 13.40 -6.28 3.70
C ILE A 122 12.75 -7.55 4.27
N THR A 123 11.75 -8.08 3.57
CA THR A 123 11.05 -9.32 3.95
C THR A 123 11.47 -10.51 3.12
N THR A 124 11.74 -10.30 1.83
CA THR A 124 12.16 -11.36 0.90
C THR A 124 13.14 -10.78 -0.10
N ALA A 125 14.28 -11.46 -0.28
CA ALA A 125 15.24 -11.18 -1.34
C ALA A 125 15.64 -12.54 -1.92
N LYS A 126 15.46 -12.71 -3.23
CA LYS A 126 15.74 -14.00 -3.90
C LYS A 126 17.21 -14.16 -4.26
N ASP A 127 17.91 -13.04 -4.44
CA ASP A 127 19.33 -12.95 -4.75
C ASP A 127 20.09 -12.15 -3.68
N SER A 128 21.42 -12.23 -3.69
CA SER A 128 22.31 -11.41 -2.85
C SER A 128 22.40 -9.97 -3.38
N VAL A 129 21.25 -9.35 -3.62
CA VAL A 129 21.15 -8.02 -4.20
C VAL A 129 21.18 -6.98 -3.09
N ASP A 130 22.25 -6.20 -3.09
CA ASP A 130 22.40 -5.08 -2.17
C ASP A 130 21.53 -3.91 -2.63
N ILE A 131 20.69 -3.42 -1.72
CA ILE A 131 19.95 -2.16 -1.91
C ILE A 131 20.92 -1.01 -1.73
N MET A 132 20.82 -0.01 -2.61
CA MET A 132 21.69 1.16 -2.64
C MET A 132 20.87 2.44 -2.52
N LYS A 133 21.55 3.52 -2.15
CA LYS A 133 20.98 4.86 -2.23
C LYS A 133 20.55 5.13 -3.69
N ASP A 134 19.46 5.86 -3.85
CA ASP A 134 18.86 6.27 -5.13
C ASP A 134 18.18 5.09 -5.90
N ASP A 135 18.15 3.87 -5.34
CA ASP A 135 17.25 2.83 -5.83
C ASP A 135 15.80 3.31 -5.67
N MET A 136 14.98 3.05 -6.68
CA MET A 136 13.58 3.47 -6.70
C MET A 136 12.70 2.42 -6.02
N VAL A 137 11.71 2.87 -5.27
CA VAL A 137 10.69 2.01 -4.66
C VAL A 137 9.29 2.37 -5.12
N ILE A 138 8.44 1.35 -5.28
CA ILE A 138 7.04 1.51 -5.66
C ILE A 138 6.17 0.60 -4.79
N THR A 139 5.01 1.08 -4.36
CA THR A 139 4.01 0.25 -3.67
C THR A 139 3.54 -0.92 -4.54
N LYS A 140 3.51 -2.11 -3.95
CA LYS A 140 3.02 -3.36 -4.57
C LYS A 140 1.51 -3.50 -4.48
#